data_AF-A0A829R8I5-F1
#
_entry.id   AF-A0A829R8I5-F1
#
_cell.length_a   1.000
_cell.length_b   1.000
_cell.length_c   1.000
_cell.angle_alpha   90.00
_cell.angle_beta   90.00
_cell.angle_gamma   90.00
#
_symmetry.space_group_name_H-M   'P 1'
#
loop_
_entity.id
_entity.type
_entity.pdbx_description
1 polymer ?
#
loop_
_entity_poly.entity_id
_entity_poly.type
_entity_poly.pdbx_seq_one_letter_code
_entity_poly.pdbx_strand_id
1 'polypeptide(L)'
;MVEHAKQHIEAGDFFQVVLSQRLEATFTGDAFDYYRKLRLLNPSPYLFYLDFGETKLIGSSPESLISKHGRKITTNPIAGTRKRGQTKAEDRELEESLLSDEKELAEHRMLVDLGRNDIGKVARIGTVKVPVYLTIERYRFLMHLVSVVEGELKEGLTALDALRSTLPAGTVSGAPKIRAMQRIYEWENRKRGPYAGAIGYLTKHGDADFALAIRTMVLHKQKAYVQAGAGIVYDSDPESEYLETLQKAKALLEVGE
;
A
#
# COMPACT_ATOMS: atom_id res chain seq x y z
N MET A 1 2.33 11.36 -17.98
CA MET A 1 3.28 10.90 -16.95
C MET A 1 3.65 9.42 -17.14
N VAL A 2 2.71 8.52 -17.40
CA VAL A 2 2.99 7.09 -17.64
C VAL A 2 4.00 6.87 -18.78
N GLU A 3 3.77 7.44 -19.98
CA GLU A 3 4.72 7.33 -21.10
C GLU A 3 6.12 7.85 -20.75
N HIS A 4 6.19 8.94 -19.99
CA HIS A 4 7.46 9.51 -19.55
C HIS A 4 8.19 8.58 -18.57
N ALA A 5 7.46 7.91 -17.67
CA ALA A 5 8.03 6.91 -16.78
C ALA A 5 8.54 5.69 -17.56
N LYS A 6 7.81 5.22 -18.58
CA LYS A 6 8.24 4.10 -19.44
C LYS A 6 9.57 4.38 -20.13
N GLN A 7 9.73 5.58 -20.71
CA GLN A 7 11.00 5.99 -21.33
C GLN A 7 12.19 5.93 -20.34
N HIS A 8 11.94 6.27 -19.07
CA HIS A 8 12.97 6.20 -18.02
C HIS A 8 13.25 4.77 -17.57
N ILE A 9 12.24 3.91 -17.54
CA ILE A 9 12.40 2.47 -17.26
C ILE A 9 13.24 1.82 -18.37
N GLU A 10 12.94 2.11 -19.64
CA GLU A 10 13.71 1.64 -20.80
C GLU A 10 15.16 2.14 -20.79
N ALA A 11 15.38 3.37 -20.32
CA ALA A 11 16.72 3.93 -20.12
C ALA A 11 17.47 3.36 -18.90
N GLY A 12 16.83 2.49 -18.10
CA GLY A 12 17.43 1.85 -16.93
C GLY A 12 17.46 2.70 -15.67
N ASP A 13 16.63 3.74 -15.57
CA ASP A 13 16.61 4.67 -14.43
C ASP A 13 16.04 4.02 -13.16
N PHE A 14 14.99 3.21 -13.31
CA PHE A 14 14.35 2.41 -12.27
C PHE A 14 13.52 1.30 -12.93
N PHE A 15 13.19 0.24 -12.17
CA PHE A 15 12.36 -0.87 -12.65
C PHE A 15 10.86 -0.55 -12.60
N GLN A 16 10.45 0.16 -11.56
CA GLN A 16 9.06 0.53 -11.33
C GLN A 16 8.96 1.88 -10.62
N VAL A 17 7.93 2.65 -10.94
CA VAL A 17 7.53 3.85 -10.18
C VAL A 17 6.01 3.86 -10.01
N VAL A 18 5.53 4.21 -8.83
CA VAL A 18 4.10 4.31 -8.55
C VAL A 18 3.67 5.75 -8.67
N LEU A 19 2.96 6.08 -9.75
CA LEU A 19 2.42 7.42 -9.98
C LEU A 19 0.99 7.51 -9.47
N SER A 20 0.62 8.67 -8.95
CA SER A 20 -0.69 8.88 -8.36
C SER A 20 -1.35 10.18 -8.81
N GLN A 21 -2.67 10.22 -8.67
CA GLN A 21 -3.47 11.41 -8.88
C GLN A 21 -4.42 11.64 -7.73
N ARG A 22 -4.70 12.92 -7.44
CA ARG A 22 -5.59 13.35 -6.37
C ARG A 22 -6.87 13.89 -6.94
N LEU A 23 -7.98 13.25 -6.57
CA LEU A 23 -9.34 13.71 -6.81
C LEU A 23 -9.77 14.61 -5.65
N GLU A 24 -10.53 15.64 -5.96
CA GLU A 24 -11.12 16.54 -4.96
C GLU A 24 -12.63 16.68 -5.20
N ALA A 25 -13.38 16.77 -4.11
CA ALA A 25 -14.81 17.03 -4.12
C ALA A 25 -15.20 17.91 -2.92
N THR A 26 -16.28 18.65 -3.06
CA THR A 26 -16.94 19.29 -1.91
C THR A 26 -17.59 18.19 -1.06
N PHE A 27 -17.34 18.21 0.25
CA PHE A 27 -17.91 17.27 1.18
C PHE A 27 -19.07 17.92 1.95
N THR A 28 -20.21 17.27 1.93
CA THR A 28 -21.41 17.65 2.69
C THR A 28 -21.85 16.48 3.55
N GLY A 29 -22.28 16.76 4.78
CA GLY A 29 -22.74 15.74 5.73
C GLY A 29 -21.76 15.51 6.88
N ASP A 30 -22.03 14.45 7.64
CA ASP A 30 -21.22 14.09 8.81
C ASP A 30 -20.09 13.12 8.43
N ALA A 31 -18.87 13.46 8.87
CA ALA A 31 -17.67 12.72 8.54
C ALA A 31 -17.62 11.34 9.22
N PHE A 32 -18.19 11.21 10.41
CA PHE A 32 -18.22 9.96 11.15
C PHE A 32 -19.26 8.99 10.58
N ASP A 33 -20.41 9.49 10.13
CA ASP A 33 -21.38 8.67 9.40
C ASP A 33 -20.81 8.15 8.08
N TYR A 34 -20.06 8.98 7.33
CA TYR A 34 -19.32 8.50 6.16
C TYR A 34 -18.35 7.38 6.52
N TYR A 35 -17.58 7.51 7.61
CA TYR A 35 -16.70 6.43 8.08
C TYR A 35 -17.46 5.15 8.43
N ARG A 36 -18.62 5.25 9.08
CA ARG A 36 -19.46 4.10 9.41
C ARG A 36 -19.94 3.38 8.15
N LYS A 37 -20.36 4.12 7.11
CA LYS A 37 -20.71 3.55 5.80
C LYS A 37 -19.48 2.88 5.16
N LEU A 38 -18.32 3.54 5.16
CA LEU A 38 -17.07 3.00 4.60
C LEU A 38 -16.72 1.64 5.23
N ARG A 39 -16.78 1.55 6.56
CA ARG A 39 -16.52 0.31 7.32
C ARG A 39 -17.43 -0.84 6.92
N LEU A 40 -18.68 -0.58 6.54
CA LEU A 40 -19.65 -1.60 6.13
C LEU A 40 -19.42 -2.07 4.69
N LEU A 41 -19.17 -1.13 3.78
CA LEU A 41 -19.05 -1.40 2.34
C LEU A 41 -17.68 -1.97 1.98
N ASN A 42 -16.61 -1.44 2.59
CA ASN A 42 -15.23 -1.81 2.33
C ASN A 42 -14.54 -2.19 3.64
N PRO A 43 -14.82 -3.37 4.22
CA PRO A 43 -14.09 -3.82 5.40
C PRO A 43 -12.64 -4.16 5.02
N SER A 44 -11.68 -3.68 5.81
CA SER A 44 -10.26 -4.03 5.70
C SER A 44 -9.65 -4.27 7.08
N PRO A 45 -8.46 -4.88 7.17
CA PRO A 45 -7.78 -5.10 8.46
C PRO A 45 -7.50 -3.79 9.22
N TYR A 46 -7.27 -2.69 8.50
CA TYR A 46 -6.95 -1.39 9.07
C TYR A 46 -8.02 -0.35 8.74
N LEU A 47 -8.92 -0.13 9.69
CA LEU A 47 -9.94 0.92 9.65
C LEU A 47 -9.56 2.03 10.63
N PHE A 48 -9.64 3.28 10.19
CA PHE A 48 -9.33 4.42 11.05
C PHE A 48 -10.18 5.64 10.73
N TYR A 49 -10.52 6.35 11.80
CA TYR A 49 -11.10 7.69 11.79
C TYR A 49 -10.29 8.54 12.77
N LEU A 50 -9.51 9.48 12.24
CA LEU A 50 -8.67 10.38 13.03
C LEU A 50 -9.20 11.80 12.86
N ASP A 51 -9.60 12.41 13.96
CA ASP A 51 -10.13 13.78 13.98
C ASP A 51 -9.09 14.75 14.57
N PHE A 52 -8.55 15.61 13.71
CA PHE A 52 -7.63 16.69 14.07
C PHE A 52 -8.32 18.06 13.95
N GLY A 53 -9.64 18.13 14.12
CA GLY A 53 -10.43 19.35 14.00
C GLY A 53 -10.77 19.67 12.54
N GLU A 54 -10.11 20.68 11.96
CA GLU A 54 -10.35 21.07 10.56
C GLU A 54 -9.94 19.97 9.57
N THR A 55 -9.05 19.08 9.97
CA THR A 55 -8.58 17.95 9.15
C THR A 55 -9.00 16.63 9.78
N LYS A 56 -9.60 15.75 8.99
CA LYS A 56 -9.94 14.37 9.37
C LYS A 56 -9.32 13.40 8.38
N LEU A 57 -8.81 12.27 8.87
CA LEU A 57 -8.33 11.16 8.05
C LEU A 57 -9.29 10.00 8.23
N ILE A 58 -9.88 9.54 7.13
CA ILE A 58 -10.88 8.48 7.13
C ILE A 58 -10.42 7.42 6.16
N GLY A 59 -10.17 6.19 6.60
CA GLY A 59 -9.61 5.19 5.71
C GLY A 59 -9.92 3.75 6.06
N SER A 60 -9.76 2.93 5.03
CA SER A 60 -9.87 1.48 5.04
C SER A 60 -8.67 0.92 4.27
N SER A 61 -7.53 0.87 4.95
CA SER A 61 -6.30 0.37 4.34
C SER A 61 -6.28 -1.17 4.32
N PRO A 62 -5.95 -1.78 3.17
CA PRO A 62 -5.82 -3.22 3.05
C PRO A 62 -4.44 -3.72 3.51
N GLU A 63 -3.46 -2.85 3.72
CA GLU A 63 -2.05 -3.22 3.76
C GLU A 63 -1.37 -2.75 5.06
N SER A 64 -0.72 -3.69 5.75
CA SER A 64 0.19 -3.39 6.86
C SER A 64 1.50 -2.86 6.30
N LEU A 65 1.98 -1.73 6.83
CA LEU A 65 3.32 -1.24 6.49
C LEU A 65 4.37 -1.93 7.35
N ILE A 66 4.21 -1.86 8.68
CA ILE A 66 5.16 -2.39 9.65
C ILE A 66 4.48 -2.58 11.00
N SER A 67 4.73 -3.72 11.64
CA SER A 67 4.37 -3.97 13.03
C SER A 67 5.60 -4.35 13.84
N LYS A 68 5.56 -4.05 15.14
CA LYS A 68 6.63 -4.35 16.10
C LYS A 68 6.01 -4.85 17.39
N HIS A 69 6.33 -6.09 17.74
CA HIS A 69 5.93 -6.71 19.00
C HIS A 69 7.16 -7.26 19.74
N GLY A 70 7.43 -6.74 20.94
CA GLY A 70 8.69 -7.01 21.64
C GLY A 70 9.87 -6.52 20.81
N ARG A 71 10.71 -7.43 20.31
CA ARG A 71 11.79 -7.11 19.36
C ARG A 71 11.50 -7.52 17.92
N LYS A 72 10.43 -8.26 17.68
CA LYS A 72 10.08 -8.75 16.35
C LYS A 72 9.46 -7.62 15.54
N ILE A 73 10.03 -7.33 14.37
CA ILE A 73 9.46 -6.41 13.38
C ILE A 73 9.00 -7.20 12.17
N THR A 74 7.85 -6.82 11.60
CA THR A 74 7.19 -7.57 10.52
C THR A 74 6.60 -6.63 9.49
N THR A 75 6.81 -6.92 8.21
CA THR A 75 6.13 -6.27 7.08
C THR A 75 5.52 -7.34 6.17
N ASN A 76 4.41 -7.01 5.51
CA ASN A 76 3.61 -7.97 4.75
C ASN A 76 3.51 -7.51 3.29
N PRO A 77 4.48 -7.88 2.43
CA PRO A 77 4.35 -7.65 0.99
C PRO A 77 3.10 -8.33 0.43
N ILE A 78 2.31 -7.56 -0.33
CA ILE A 78 1.10 -8.02 -1.03
C ILE A 78 1.20 -7.54 -2.48
N ALA A 79 1.07 -8.45 -3.43
CA ALA A 79 0.90 -8.19 -4.86
C ALA A 79 0.10 -9.33 -5.49
N GLY A 80 -0.20 -9.24 -6.79
CA GLY A 80 -1.08 -10.21 -7.42
C GLY A 80 -2.52 -10.01 -6.98
N THR A 81 -3.43 -9.80 -7.93
CA THR A 81 -4.86 -9.71 -7.59
C THR A 81 -5.69 -10.53 -8.55
N ARG A 82 -6.57 -11.36 -8.00
CA ARG A 82 -7.70 -11.94 -8.72
C ARG A 82 -9.00 -11.70 -7.95
N LYS A 83 -10.11 -11.63 -8.67
CA LYS A 83 -11.44 -11.65 -8.04
C LYS A 83 -11.69 -13.02 -7.40
N ARG A 84 -12.59 -13.09 -6.43
CA ARG A 84 -13.10 -14.38 -5.95
C ARG A 84 -14.03 -14.99 -6.99
N GLY A 85 -13.93 -16.31 -7.19
CA GLY A 85 -14.83 -17.04 -8.06
C GLY A 85 -16.24 -17.12 -7.47
N GLN A 86 -17.26 -17.20 -8.33
CA GLN A 86 -18.65 -17.41 -7.93
C GLN A 86 -18.87 -18.86 -7.47
N THR A 87 -18.02 -19.79 -7.91
CA THR A 87 -18.00 -21.19 -7.51
C THR A 87 -16.64 -21.60 -6.97
N LYS A 88 -16.59 -22.71 -6.21
CA LYS A 88 -15.30 -23.26 -5.73
C LYS A 88 -14.36 -23.68 -6.85
N ALA A 89 -14.90 -24.13 -7.99
CA ALA A 89 -14.11 -24.51 -9.15
C ALA A 89 -13.47 -23.27 -9.79
N GLU A 90 -14.27 -22.25 -10.07
CA GLU A 90 -13.79 -20.97 -10.60
C GLU A 90 -12.79 -20.28 -9.66
N ASP A 91 -13.02 -20.31 -8.34
CA ASP A 91 -12.11 -19.72 -7.36
C ASP A 91 -10.73 -20.42 -7.37
N ARG A 92 -10.71 -21.72 -7.61
CA ARG A 92 -9.48 -22.50 -7.73
C ARG A 92 -8.78 -22.26 -9.07
N GLU A 93 -9.51 -22.13 -10.16
CA GLU A 93 -8.93 -21.76 -11.46
C GLU A 93 -8.29 -20.37 -11.40
N LEU A 94 -8.94 -19.40 -10.75
CA LEU A 94 -8.40 -18.06 -10.54
C LEU A 94 -7.14 -18.08 -9.67
N GLU A 95 -7.12 -18.89 -8.62
CA GLU A 95 -5.93 -19.12 -7.78
C GLU A 95 -4.77 -19.73 -8.58
N GLU A 96 -5.02 -20.80 -9.34
CA GLU A 96 -4.03 -21.46 -10.18
C GLU A 96 -3.52 -20.51 -11.27
N SER A 97 -4.38 -19.64 -11.82
CA SER A 97 -3.99 -18.59 -12.76
C SER A 97 -3.07 -17.54 -12.14
N LEU A 98 -3.26 -17.20 -10.85
CA LEU A 98 -2.43 -16.22 -10.16
C LEU A 98 -1.07 -16.82 -9.78
N LEU A 99 -1.05 -18.09 -9.36
CA LEU A 99 0.17 -18.81 -9.01
C LEU A 99 1.04 -19.16 -10.23
N SER A 100 0.49 -19.10 -11.44
CA SER A 100 1.21 -19.34 -12.70
C SER A 100 1.51 -18.07 -13.50
N ASP A 101 1.05 -16.91 -13.04
CA ASP A 101 1.31 -15.62 -13.69
C ASP A 101 2.74 -15.15 -13.40
N GLU A 102 3.64 -15.33 -14.36
CA GLU A 102 5.05 -14.98 -14.21
C GLU A 102 5.28 -13.50 -13.89
N LYS A 103 4.41 -12.60 -14.38
CA LYS A 103 4.50 -11.16 -14.13
C LYS A 103 4.20 -10.86 -12.66
N GLU A 104 3.07 -11.37 -12.16
CA GLU A 104 2.63 -11.16 -10.78
C GLU A 104 3.62 -11.80 -9.78
N LEU A 105 4.15 -12.99 -10.11
CA LEU A 105 5.18 -13.64 -9.30
C LEU A 105 6.48 -12.83 -9.26
N ALA A 106 6.90 -12.24 -10.38
CA ALA A 106 8.09 -11.41 -10.44
C ALA A 106 7.94 -10.13 -9.62
N GLU A 107 6.80 -9.45 -9.74
CA GLU A 107 6.49 -8.25 -8.94
C GLU A 107 6.47 -8.58 -7.44
N HIS A 108 5.81 -9.67 -7.05
CA HIS A 108 5.75 -10.08 -5.65
C HIS A 108 7.13 -10.40 -5.07
N ARG A 109 7.98 -11.12 -5.83
CA ARG A 109 9.37 -11.40 -5.42
C ARG A 109 10.18 -10.13 -5.19
N MET A 110 10.05 -9.17 -6.09
CA MET A 110 10.71 -7.86 -5.96
C MET A 110 10.27 -7.14 -4.67
N LEU A 111 8.97 -7.15 -4.34
CA LEU A 111 8.46 -6.55 -3.11
C LEU A 111 8.94 -7.27 -1.84
N VAL A 112 9.03 -8.61 -1.87
CA VAL A 112 9.63 -9.40 -0.79
C VAL A 112 11.08 -9.00 -0.57
N ASP A 113 11.87 -8.87 -1.64
CA ASP A 113 13.27 -8.48 -1.53
C ASP A 113 13.44 -7.04 -1.04
N LEU A 114 12.56 -6.11 -1.45
CA LEU A 114 12.54 -4.77 -0.91
C LEU A 114 12.20 -4.76 0.60
N GLY A 115 11.20 -5.54 1.01
CA GLY A 115 10.85 -5.72 2.41
C GLY A 115 12.02 -6.29 3.23
N ARG A 116 12.73 -7.29 2.70
CA ARG A 116 13.96 -7.83 3.32
C ARG A 116 15.06 -6.79 3.43
N ASN A 117 15.25 -5.96 2.41
CA ASN A 117 16.21 -4.87 2.42
C ASN A 117 15.88 -3.83 3.51
N ASP A 118 14.61 -3.44 3.63
CA ASP A 118 14.17 -2.42 4.58
C ASP A 118 14.23 -2.90 6.03
N ILE A 119 13.78 -4.13 6.29
CA ILE A 119 13.92 -4.79 7.60
C ILE A 119 15.41 -5.00 7.93
N GLY A 120 16.22 -5.43 6.96
CA GLY A 120 17.64 -5.69 7.13
C GLY A 120 18.48 -4.50 7.61
N LYS A 121 18.07 -3.26 7.29
CA LYS A 121 18.74 -2.03 7.77
C LYS A 121 18.74 -1.93 9.30
N VAL A 122 17.65 -2.38 9.93
CA VAL A 122 17.38 -2.19 11.37
C VAL A 122 17.33 -3.51 12.15
N ALA A 123 17.31 -4.66 11.49
CA ALA A 123 17.30 -5.98 12.11
C ALA A 123 18.72 -6.49 12.43
N ARG A 124 18.83 -7.34 13.44
CA ARG A 124 20.06 -8.08 13.78
C ARG A 124 20.46 -8.97 12.60
N ILE A 125 21.77 -9.02 12.33
CA ILE A 125 22.33 -9.85 11.25
C ILE A 125 21.90 -11.31 11.47
N GLY A 126 21.46 -11.96 10.39
CA GLY A 126 21.01 -13.37 10.41
C GLY A 126 19.58 -13.59 10.94
N THR A 127 18.86 -12.54 11.33
CA THR A 127 17.47 -12.69 11.86
C THR A 127 16.38 -12.44 10.83
N VAL A 128 16.70 -11.82 9.69
CA VAL A 128 15.72 -11.54 8.63
C VAL A 128 15.29 -12.84 7.96
N LYS A 129 13.99 -13.15 8.02
CA LYS A 129 13.39 -14.38 7.51
C LYS A 129 12.09 -14.08 6.75
N VAL A 130 11.69 -15.03 5.91
CA VAL A 130 10.43 -14.97 5.17
C VAL A 130 9.61 -16.22 5.50
N PRO A 131 8.99 -16.30 6.70
CA PRO A 131 8.29 -17.49 7.16
C PRO A 131 7.07 -17.86 6.33
N VAL A 132 6.43 -16.87 5.70
CA VAL A 132 5.35 -17.06 4.74
C VAL A 132 5.83 -16.47 3.41
N TYR A 133 5.81 -17.28 2.37
CA TYR A 133 6.32 -16.89 1.06
C TYR A 133 5.37 -17.34 -0.04
N LEU A 134 4.96 -16.41 -0.91
CA LEU A 134 4.12 -16.67 -2.08
C LEU A 134 2.91 -17.55 -1.77
N THR A 135 2.16 -17.17 -0.73
CA THR A 135 0.93 -17.87 -0.32
C THR A 135 -0.29 -17.10 -0.80
N ILE A 136 -1.39 -17.81 -1.09
CA ILE A 136 -2.65 -17.17 -1.49
C ILE A 136 -3.47 -16.84 -0.25
N GLU A 137 -3.74 -15.55 -0.07
CA GLU A 137 -4.65 -15.05 0.96
C GLU A 137 -6.00 -14.69 0.30
N ARG A 138 -7.10 -15.20 0.85
CA ARG A 138 -8.45 -14.94 0.33
C ARG A 138 -9.18 -13.92 1.19
N TYR A 139 -9.55 -12.81 0.56
CA TYR A 139 -10.42 -11.80 1.12
C TYR A 139 -11.87 -12.00 0.63
N ARG A 140 -12.79 -11.15 1.10
CA ARG A 140 -14.22 -11.24 0.76
C ARG A 140 -14.48 -11.18 -0.75
N PHE A 141 -13.78 -10.28 -1.45
CA PHE A 141 -14.02 -10.03 -2.88
C PHE A 141 -12.82 -10.33 -3.78
N LEU A 142 -11.63 -10.45 -3.20
CA LEU A 142 -10.36 -10.63 -3.93
C LEU A 142 -9.50 -11.72 -3.28
N MET A 143 -8.49 -12.18 -3.99
CA MET A 143 -7.36 -12.95 -3.44
C MET A 143 -6.04 -12.33 -3.88
N HIS A 144 -5.00 -12.50 -3.06
CA HIS A 144 -3.68 -11.92 -3.28
C HIS A 144 -2.55 -12.93 -3.01
N LEU A 145 -1.39 -12.70 -3.66
CA LEU A 145 -0.13 -13.28 -3.21
C LEU A 145 0.32 -12.50 -1.98
N VAL A 146 0.63 -13.24 -0.90
CA VAL A 146 1.12 -12.67 0.35
C VAL A 146 2.42 -13.33 0.76
N SER A 147 3.29 -12.52 1.35
CA SER A 147 4.46 -12.97 2.08
C SER A 147 4.54 -12.22 3.41
N VAL A 148 5.28 -12.80 4.35
CA VAL A 148 5.61 -12.15 5.62
C VAL A 148 7.12 -12.07 5.70
N VAL A 149 7.65 -10.86 5.88
CA VAL A 149 9.07 -10.63 6.13
C VAL A 149 9.21 -10.18 7.57
N GLU A 150 10.02 -10.90 8.34
CA GLU A 150 10.25 -10.59 9.75
C GLU A 150 11.75 -10.50 10.07
N GLY A 151 12.06 -9.78 11.14
CA GLY A 151 13.41 -9.70 11.70
C GLY A 151 13.38 -9.33 13.18
N GLU A 152 14.50 -9.48 13.86
CA GLU A 152 14.66 -9.02 15.24
C GLU A 152 15.33 -7.66 15.23
N LEU A 153 14.67 -6.61 15.73
CA LEU A 153 15.20 -5.25 15.81
C LEU A 153 16.55 -5.22 16.55
N LYS A 154 17.52 -4.41 16.09
CA LYS A 154 18.82 -4.22 16.76
C LYS A 154 18.64 -3.62 18.16
N GLU A 155 19.60 -3.89 19.05
CA GLU A 155 19.64 -3.22 20.35
C GLU A 155 19.79 -1.71 20.18
N GLY A 156 19.12 -0.95 21.07
CA GLY A 156 19.13 0.51 21.03
C GLY A 156 18.21 1.15 19.98
N LEU A 157 17.60 0.36 19.07
CA LEU A 157 16.62 0.87 18.11
C LEU A 157 15.19 0.76 18.63
N THR A 158 14.33 1.60 18.09
CA THR A 158 12.91 1.74 18.46
C THR A 158 11.98 1.34 17.30
N ALA A 159 10.67 1.25 17.59
CA ALA A 159 9.68 1.05 16.52
C ALA A 159 9.66 2.20 15.50
N LEU A 160 10.07 3.41 15.89
CA LEU A 160 10.18 4.55 14.96
C LEU A 160 11.34 4.37 13.99
N ASP A 161 12.44 3.75 14.41
CA ASP A 161 13.56 3.43 13.52
C ASP A 161 13.12 2.39 12.47
N ALA A 162 12.33 1.40 12.89
CA ALA A 162 11.72 0.43 11.99
C ALA A 162 10.74 1.07 11.00
N LEU A 163 9.87 1.98 11.47
CA LEU A 163 8.97 2.74 10.60
C LEU A 163 9.74 3.59 9.58
N ARG A 164 10.81 4.27 10.01
CA ARG A 164 11.65 5.09 9.13
C ARG A 164 12.35 4.25 8.06
N SER A 165 12.73 3.01 8.37
CA SER A 165 13.42 2.16 7.40
C SER A 165 12.50 1.61 6.31
N THR A 166 11.21 1.43 6.60
CA THR A 166 10.21 0.90 5.67
C THR A 166 9.48 1.98 4.88
N LEU A 167 9.43 3.22 5.38
CA LEU A 167 8.75 4.33 4.70
C LEU A 167 9.53 4.89 3.48
N PRO A 168 8.81 5.23 2.39
CA PRO A 168 7.49 4.73 2.00
C PRO A 168 7.58 3.28 1.52
N ALA A 169 6.45 2.55 1.54
CA ALA A 169 6.41 1.17 1.01
C ALA A 169 6.73 1.15 -0.49
N GLY A 170 7.29 0.03 -0.97
CA GLY A 170 7.58 -0.17 -2.39
C GLY A 170 6.34 -0.09 -3.27
N THR A 171 5.22 -0.64 -2.78
CA THR A 171 3.89 -0.67 -3.41
C THR A 171 3.30 0.71 -3.70
N VAL A 172 3.84 1.77 -3.09
CA VAL A 172 3.44 3.16 -3.32
C VAL A 172 4.58 4.07 -3.76
N SER A 173 5.79 3.54 -3.96
CA SER A 173 6.95 4.33 -4.39
C SER A 173 7.53 3.76 -5.67
N GLY A 174 8.19 2.61 -5.59
CA GLY A 174 8.80 1.91 -6.72
C GLY A 174 10.13 1.26 -6.34
N ALA A 175 10.86 0.82 -7.36
CA ALA A 175 12.13 0.11 -7.21
C ALA A 175 13.12 0.54 -8.30
N PRO A 176 14.36 0.96 -7.97
CA PRO A 176 14.89 1.22 -6.62
C PRO A 176 14.17 2.38 -5.90
N LYS A 177 13.84 2.20 -4.62
CA LYS A 177 12.96 3.10 -3.84
C LYS A 177 13.37 4.57 -3.91
N ILE A 178 14.65 4.87 -3.63
CA ILE A 178 15.14 6.27 -3.59
C ILE A 178 14.98 6.93 -4.95
N ARG A 179 15.28 6.20 -6.03
CA ARG A 179 15.22 6.73 -7.38
C ARG A 179 13.79 6.98 -7.83
N ALA A 180 12.90 6.02 -7.58
CA ALA A 180 11.47 6.18 -7.83
C ALA A 180 10.87 7.38 -7.06
N MET A 181 11.26 7.58 -5.79
CA MET A 181 10.82 8.74 -5.00
C MET A 181 11.28 10.08 -5.57
N GLN A 182 12.52 10.17 -6.09
CA GLN A 182 13.00 11.39 -6.74
C GLN A 182 12.13 11.73 -7.95
N ARG A 183 11.79 10.73 -8.77
CA ARG A 183 10.93 10.92 -9.94
C ARG A 183 9.50 11.28 -9.59
N ILE A 184 8.94 10.65 -8.56
CA ILE A 184 7.64 11.06 -8.00
C ILE A 184 7.67 12.53 -7.60
N TYR A 185 8.72 12.98 -6.91
CA TYR A 185 8.85 14.37 -6.49
C TYR A 185 8.99 15.34 -7.66
N GLU A 186 9.69 14.94 -8.73
CA GLU A 186 9.88 15.75 -9.94
C GLU A 186 8.62 15.81 -10.82
N TRP A 187 7.84 14.73 -10.89
CA TRP A 187 6.77 14.57 -11.88
C TRP A 187 5.37 14.82 -11.32
N GLU A 188 5.11 14.51 -10.03
CA GLU A 188 3.81 14.82 -9.43
C GLU A 188 3.70 16.32 -9.13
N ASN A 189 2.56 16.91 -9.51
CA ASN A 189 2.33 18.35 -9.37
C ASN A 189 2.08 18.82 -7.92
N ARG A 190 1.97 17.89 -6.97
CA ARG A 190 1.54 18.15 -5.59
C ARG A 190 2.23 17.18 -4.63
N LYS A 191 2.54 17.65 -3.43
CA LYS A 191 2.96 16.76 -2.33
C LYS A 191 1.81 15.81 -1.96
N ARG A 192 2.16 14.55 -1.71
CA ARG A 192 1.22 13.46 -1.32
C ARG A 192 0.56 13.67 0.04
N GLY A 193 1.21 14.40 0.95
CA GLY A 193 0.68 14.59 2.30
C GLY A 193 0.55 13.23 3.01
N PRO A 194 -0.61 12.92 3.62
CA PRO A 194 -0.83 11.62 4.26
C PRO A 194 -0.81 10.43 3.30
N TYR A 195 -1.15 10.61 2.02
CA TYR A 195 -1.19 9.51 1.06
C TYR A 195 0.19 8.84 0.90
N ALA A 196 0.21 7.51 0.85
CA ALA A 196 1.43 6.70 0.81
C ALA A 196 2.33 6.81 2.07
N GLY A 197 1.85 7.49 3.12
CA GLY A 197 2.47 7.53 4.44
C GLY A 197 2.03 6.36 5.33
N ALA A 198 2.02 6.57 6.64
CA ALA A 198 1.65 5.56 7.62
C ALA A 198 0.62 6.08 8.63
N ILE A 199 -0.33 5.23 9.02
CA ILE A 199 -1.31 5.51 10.07
C ILE A 199 -1.31 4.34 11.05
N GLY A 200 -1.14 4.63 12.33
CA GLY A 200 -0.95 3.59 13.33
C GLY A 200 -0.75 4.14 14.73
N TYR A 201 -0.23 3.30 15.61
CA TYR A 201 0.01 3.65 17.02
C TYR A 201 1.36 3.16 17.53
N LEU A 202 1.76 3.75 18.66
CA LEU A 202 2.90 3.35 19.48
C LEU A 202 2.39 3.14 20.91
N THR A 203 2.77 2.04 21.54
CA THR A 203 2.43 1.77 22.94
C THR A 203 3.51 2.28 23.88
N LYS A 204 3.18 2.44 25.16
CA LYS A 204 4.15 2.80 26.21
C LYS A 204 5.30 1.78 26.33
N HIS A 205 5.05 0.52 25.98
CA HIS A 205 6.05 -0.56 26.00
C HIS A 205 6.86 -0.62 24.69
N GLY A 206 6.62 0.33 23.78
CA GLY A 206 7.36 0.49 22.53
C GLY A 206 6.90 -0.43 21.40
N ASP A 207 5.80 -1.16 21.56
CA ASP A 207 5.16 -1.90 20.47
C ASP A 207 4.45 -0.95 19.51
N ALA A 208 4.29 -1.37 18.27
CA ALA A 208 3.72 -0.53 17.22
C ALA A 208 3.00 -1.34 16.16
N ASP A 209 2.01 -0.73 15.53
CA ASP A 209 1.36 -1.25 14.33
C ASP A 209 0.96 -0.08 13.45
N PHE A 210 1.43 -0.10 12.21
CA PHE A 210 1.21 0.95 11.22
C PHE A 210 0.69 0.35 9.92
N ALA A 211 -0.47 0.85 9.48
CA ALA A 211 -1.01 0.62 8.16
C ALA A 211 -0.38 1.57 7.15
N LEU A 212 -0.31 1.13 5.90
CA LEU A 212 0.00 2.01 4.78
C LEU A 212 -1.18 2.96 4.52
N ALA A 213 -0.95 4.27 4.42
CA ALA A 213 -2.01 5.27 4.27
C ALA A 213 -2.51 5.37 2.80
N ILE A 214 -3.16 4.30 2.35
CA ILE A 214 -3.88 4.17 1.07
C ILE A 214 -5.36 3.92 1.35
N ARG A 215 -6.21 4.06 0.32
CA ARG A 215 -7.68 4.02 0.48
C ARG A 215 -8.13 4.91 1.65
N THR A 216 -7.61 6.13 1.64
CA THR A 216 -7.81 7.14 2.68
C THR A 216 -8.37 8.41 2.05
N MET A 217 -9.45 8.93 2.64
CA MET A 217 -9.96 10.26 2.39
C MET A 217 -9.34 11.23 3.41
N VAL A 218 -8.77 12.32 2.91
CA VAL A 218 -8.40 13.48 3.71
C VAL A 218 -9.52 14.49 3.59
N LEU A 219 -10.26 14.72 4.67
CA LEU A 219 -11.27 15.76 4.73
C LEU A 219 -10.64 16.97 5.41
N HIS A 220 -10.48 18.08 4.68
CA HIS A 220 -10.00 19.34 5.24
C HIS A 220 -11.04 20.43 5.00
N LYS A 221 -11.61 20.97 6.08
CA LYS A 221 -12.78 21.85 6.04
C LYS A 221 -13.93 21.16 5.29
N GLN A 222 -14.43 21.75 4.21
CA GLN A 222 -15.49 21.18 3.37
C GLN A 222 -14.95 20.54 2.08
N LYS A 223 -13.66 20.22 2.01
CA LYS A 223 -13.06 19.55 0.85
C LYS A 223 -12.59 18.15 1.21
N ALA A 224 -13.11 17.15 0.50
CA ALA A 224 -12.62 15.80 0.53
C ALA A 224 -11.56 15.61 -0.56
N TYR A 225 -10.46 14.95 -0.19
CA TYR A 225 -9.41 14.57 -1.11
C TYR A 225 -9.20 13.06 -1.04
N VAL A 226 -9.19 12.42 -2.21
CA VAL A 226 -8.87 11.00 -2.35
C VAL A 226 -7.73 10.88 -3.35
N GLN A 227 -6.68 10.17 -2.97
CA GLN A 227 -5.52 9.95 -3.84
C GLN A 227 -5.33 8.46 -4.08
N ALA A 228 -5.10 8.10 -5.34
CA ALA A 228 -4.90 6.74 -5.79
C ALA A 228 -3.81 6.70 -6.85
N GLY A 229 -3.10 5.57 -6.92
CA GLY A 229 -1.95 5.41 -7.80
C GLY A 229 -1.85 3.99 -8.36
N ALA A 230 -1.02 3.88 -9.40
CA ALA A 230 -0.77 2.65 -10.15
C ALA A 230 0.74 2.48 -10.37
N GLY A 231 1.18 1.23 -10.33
CA GLY A 231 2.58 0.86 -10.48
C GLY A 231 2.95 0.79 -11.95
N ILE A 232 3.81 1.70 -12.39
CA ILE A 232 4.21 1.79 -13.79
C ILE A 232 5.44 0.93 -14.02
N VAL A 233 5.32 -0.01 -14.96
CA VAL A 233 6.36 -0.91 -15.45
C VAL A 233 6.58 -0.69 -16.95
N TYR A 234 7.56 -1.37 -17.53
CA TYR A 234 7.97 -1.14 -18.93
C TYR A 234 6.85 -1.40 -19.95
N ASP A 235 5.94 -2.33 -19.68
CA ASP A 235 4.82 -2.72 -20.55
C ASP A 235 3.48 -2.08 -20.15
N SER A 236 3.48 -1.12 -19.21
CA SER A 236 2.25 -0.44 -18.79
C SER A 236 1.56 0.30 -19.94
N ASP A 237 0.23 0.26 -19.94
CA ASP A 237 -0.63 1.00 -20.87
C ASP A 237 -1.22 2.24 -20.18
N PRO A 238 -0.96 3.48 -20.67
CA PRO A 238 -1.38 4.70 -19.98
C PRO A 238 -2.88 4.80 -19.67
N GLU A 239 -3.74 4.31 -20.56
CA GLU A 239 -5.19 4.37 -20.37
C GLU A 239 -5.62 3.40 -19.26
N SER A 240 -5.12 2.17 -19.31
CA SER A 240 -5.38 1.13 -18.32
C SER A 240 -4.93 1.56 -16.91
N GLU A 241 -3.72 2.11 -16.78
CA GLU A 241 -3.18 2.60 -15.51
C GLU A 241 -4.01 3.78 -14.95
N TYR A 242 -4.42 4.70 -15.83
CA TYR A 242 -5.29 5.81 -15.45
C TYR A 242 -6.64 5.29 -14.92
N LEU A 243 -7.29 4.37 -15.65
CA LEU A 243 -8.56 3.76 -15.24
C LEU A 243 -8.43 3.01 -13.91
N GLU A 244 -7.31 2.31 -13.69
CA GLU A 244 -7.05 1.62 -12.42
C GLU A 244 -7.03 2.59 -11.23
N THR A 245 -6.38 3.75 -11.37
CA THR A 245 -6.37 4.76 -10.30
C THR A 245 -7.77 5.29 -9.99
N LEU A 246 -8.62 5.47 -11.01
CA LEU A 246 -10.01 5.88 -10.81
C LEU A 246 -10.82 4.79 -10.10
N GLN A 247 -10.66 3.51 -10.49
CA GLN A 247 -11.32 2.39 -9.83
C GLN A 247 -10.92 2.25 -8.36
N LYS A 248 -9.62 2.43 -8.05
CA LYS A 248 -9.11 2.43 -6.67
C LYS A 248 -9.69 3.58 -5.84
N ALA A 249 -9.86 4.76 -6.43
CA ALA A 249 -10.46 5.91 -5.76
C ALA A 249 -11.99 5.77 -5.60
N LYS A 250 -12.65 5.15 -6.58
CA LYS A 250 -14.11 4.95 -6.65
C LYS A 250 -14.68 4.25 -5.40
N ALA A 251 -13.94 3.28 -4.85
CA ALA A 251 -14.32 2.58 -3.62
C ALA A 251 -14.55 3.52 -2.42
N LEU A 252 -13.93 4.71 -2.41
CA LEU A 252 -14.19 5.75 -1.41
C LEU A 252 -15.29 6.72 -1.86
N LEU A 253 -15.38 7.03 -3.15
CA LEU A 253 -16.34 8.01 -3.65
C LEU A 253 -17.79 7.53 -3.57
N GLU A 254 -18.06 6.24 -3.83
CA GLU A 254 -19.43 5.68 -3.83
C GLU A 254 -20.02 5.44 -2.43
N VAL A 255 -19.24 5.66 -1.36
CA VAL A 255 -19.73 5.54 0.03
C VAL A 255 -20.74 6.66 0.36
N GLY A 256 -20.66 7.79 -0.35
CA GLY A 256 -21.50 8.97 -0.13
C GLY A 256 -22.92 8.85 -0.67
N GLU A 257 -23.18 7.92 -1.59
CA GLU A 257 -24.52 7.67 -2.16
C GLU A 257 -25.45 6.91 -1.19
#